data_AF-A0A7I7T140-F1
#
_entry.id   AF-A0A7I7T140-F1
#
_cell.length_a   1.000
_cell.length_b   1.000
_cell.length_c   1.000
_cell.angle_alpha   90.00
_cell.angle_beta   90.00
_cell.angle_gamma   90.00
#
_symmetry.space_group_name_H-M   'P 1'
#
loop_
_entity.id
_entity.type
_entity.pdbx_description
1 polymer ?
#
loop_
_entity_poly.entity_id
_entity_poly.type
_entity_poly.pdbx_seq_one_letter_code
_entity_poly.pdbx_strand_id
1 'polypeptide(L)'
;MPPKYQVLVAAFLAVGLTALQQPSAHATSGHEPLTAAGLVAALVAQGVAEPNPIDTTAQECPTAGCQQALVTDTMRVKSFATVPRAKWYAMSRRQPRFANIVVEFAPPLTPAQCDGYLATIARLLP
;
A
#
# COMPACT_ATOMS: atom_id res chain seq x y z
N MET A 1 -11.92 28.94 38.44
CA MET A 1 -12.07 27.49 38.64
C MET A 1 -11.70 26.77 37.35
N PRO A 2 -10.49 26.18 37.25
CA PRO A 2 -10.15 25.24 36.19
C PRO A 2 -10.09 23.79 36.74
N PRO A 3 -10.57 22.77 36.00
CA PRO A 3 -10.47 21.39 36.46
C PRO A 3 -9.04 20.87 36.28
N LYS A 4 -8.52 20.35 37.39
CA LYS A 4 -7.30 19.56 37.51
C LYS A 4 -7.62 18.13 37.06
N TYR A 5 -6.93 17.60 36.06
CA TYR A 5 -6.85 16.16 35.87
C TYR A 5 -5.39 15.73 35.78
N GLN A 6 -5.06 14.82 36.71
CA GLN A 6 -3.74 14.35 37.06
C GLN A 6 -3.13 13.55 35.92
N VAL A 7 -1.91 13.93 35.54
CA VAL A 7 -1.03 13.17 34.67
C VAL A 7 -0.43 12.04 35.50
N LEU A 8 -0.90 10.80 35.29
CA LEU A 8 -0.23 9.60 35.77
C LEU A 8 0.99 9.34 34.88
N VAL A 9 2.15 9.78 35.35
CA VAL A 9 3.45 9.46 34.76
C VAL A 9 3.81 8.03 35.13
N ALA A 10 3.64 7.09 34.21
CA ALA A 10 4.22 5.75 34.33
C ALA A 10 5.64 5.80 33.76
N ALA A 11 6.62 5.78 34.66
CA ALA A 11 8.03 5.62 34.32
C ALA A 11 8.29 4.17 33.89
N PHE A 12 8.70 3.96 32.65
CA PHE A 12 9.32 2.71 32.21
C PHE A 12 10.79 2.96 31.91
N LEU A 13 11.65 2.48 32.79
CA LEU A 13 13.08 2.27 32.56
C LEU A 13 13.25 0.97 31.78
N ALA A 14 13.54 1.07 30.49
CA ALA A 14 14.07 -0.05 29.72
C ALA A 14 15.09 0.47 28.68
N VAL A 15 16.34 0.08 28.91
CA VAL A 15 17.49 0.29 28.04
C VAL A 15 17.32 -0.57 26.78
N GLY A 16 17.45 0.05 25.59
CA GLY A 16 17.54 -0.68 24.32
C GLY A 16 16.97 0.10 23.12
N LEU A 17 17.83 0.82 22.39
CA LEU A 17 17.48 1.45 21.11
C LEU A 17 17.24 0.38 20.03
N THR A 18 15.99 0.20 19.65
CA THR A 18 15.58 -0.04 18.26
C THR A 18 14.17 0.51 18.11
N ALA A 19 14.08 1.73 17.59
CA ALA A 19 12.84 2.27 17.09
C ALA A 19 12.44 1.45 15.86
N LEU A 20 11.69 0.37 16.06
CA LEU A 20 10.78 -0.11 15.02
C LEU A 20 9.74 1.00 14.87
N GLN A 21 9.98 1.93 13.95
CA GLN A 21 8.93 2.80 13.43
C GLN A 21 7.87 1.89 12.83
N GLN A 22 6.86 1.55 13.63
CA GLN A 22 5.65 0.92 13.14
C GLN A 22 5.10 1.85 12.06
N PRO A 23 4.91 1.39 10.81
CA PRO A 23 4.10 2.13 9.87
C PRO A 23 2.72 2.21 10.52
N SER A 24 2.37 3.40 11.00
CA SER A 24 1.02 3.67 11.49
C SER A 24 0.10 3.58 10.28
N ALA A 25 -0.47 2.39 10.06
CA ALA A 25 -1.66 2.23 9.25
C ALA A 25 -2.79 2.95 10.01
N HIS A 26 -2.85 4.27 9.87
CA HIS A 26 -3.99 5.04 10.31
C HIS A 26 -5.17 4.64 9.42
N ALA A 27 -6.09 3.87 9.98
CA ALA A 27 -7.43 3.74 9.42
C ALA A 27 -8.15 5.07 9.62
N THR A 28 -7.92 6.02 8.70
CA THR A 28 -8.67 7.27 8.65
C THR A 28 -10.05 6.97 8.09
N SER A 29 -11.08 7.16 8.91
CA SER A 29 -12.49 7.19 8.50
C SER A 29 -12.78 8.51 7.76
N GLY A 30 -12.27 8.58 6.55
CA GLY A 30 -12.42 9.61 5.52
C GLY A 30 -11.79 8.97 4.29
N HIS A 31 -12.44 9.04 3.12
CA HIS A 31 -12.10 8.18 1.95
C HIS A 31 -10.76 8.57 1.32
N GLU A 32 -9.66 8.40 2.06
CA GLU A 32 -8.30 8.63 1.62
C GLU A 32 -8.02 7.68 0.46
N PRO A 33 -7.43 8.17 -0.64
CA PRO A 33 -7.09 7.31 -1.76
C PRO A 33 -6.15 6.21 -1.29
N LEU A 34 -6.41 4.97 -1.73
CA LEU A 34 -5.56 3.83 -1.41
C LEU A 34 -4.12 4.10 -1.87
N THR A 35 -3.14 3.66 -1.09
CA THR A 35 -1.71 3.81 -1.43
C THR A 35 -1.12 2.48 -1.90
N ALA A 36 -0.07 2.54 -2.73
CA ALA A 36 0.63 1.33 -3.19
C ALA A 36 1.24 0.55 -2.01
N ALA A 37 1.84 1.25 -1.05
CA ALA A 37 2.38 0.65 0.18
C ALA A 37 1.28 0.05 1.06
N GLY A 38 0.11 0.71 1.14
CA GLY A 38 -1.05 0.18 1.86
C GLY A 38 -1.53 -1.15 1.28
N LEU A 39 -1.59 -1.28 -0.05
CA LEU A 39 -1.93 -2.56 -0.69
C LEU A 39 -0.89 -3.65 -0.39
N VAL A 40 0.40 -3.36 -0.56
CA VAL A 40 1.47 -4.32 -0.27
C VAL A 40 1.43 -4.77 1.19
N ALA A 41 1.26 -3.85 2.14
CA ALA A 41 1.12 -4.16 3.55
C ALA A 41 -0.12 -5.03 3.85
N ALA A 42 -1.25 -4.75 3.19
CA ALA A 42 -2.47 -5.55 3.34
C ALA A 42 -2.31 -6.98 2.80
N LEU A 43 -1.58 -7.16 1.69
CA LEU A 43 -1.27 -8.49 1.14
C LEU A 43 -0.40 -9.31 2.10
N VAL A 44 0.66 -8.70 2.64
CA VAL A 44 1.52 -9.35 3.65
C VAL A 44 0.73 -9.73 4.89
N ALA A 45 -0.19 -8.88 5.35
CA ALA A 45 -1.07 -9.17 6.48
C ALA A 45 -2.03 -10.36 6.22
N GLN A 46 -2.32 -10.68 4.96
CA GLN A 46 -3.08 -11.87 4.55
C GLN A 46 -2.20 -13.12 4.32
N GLY A 47 -0.90 -13.04 4.65
CA GLY A 47 0.05 -14.14 4.42
C GLY A 47 0.50 -14.29 2.97
N VAL A 48 0.23 -13.31 2.11
CA VAL A 48 0.75 -13.27 0.74
C VAL A 48 2.16 -12.68 0.76
N ALA A 49 3.13 -13.40 0.21
CA ALA A 49 4.51 -12.96 0.19
C ALA A 49 4.72 -11.86 -0.85
N GLU A 50 5.09 -10.66 -0.38
CA GLU A 50 5.53 -9.53 -1.20
C GLU A 50 7.00 -9.19 -0.90
N PRO A 51 7.94 -10.00 -1.40
CA PRO A 51 9.35 -9.83 -1.12
C PRO A 51 9.95 -8.60 -1.80
N ASN A 52 10.97 -8.03 -1.16
CA ASN A 52 11.78 -6.92 -1.66
C ASN A 52 10.97 -5.70 -2.15
N PRO A 53 10.10 -5.10 -1.32
CA PRO A 53 9.41 -3.86 -1.68
C PRO A 53 10.41 -2.70 -1.80
N ILE A 54 10.43 -2.07 -2.96
CA ILE A 54 11.24 -0.90 -3.29
C ILE A 54 10.28 0.22 -3.70
N ASP A 55 10.42 1.39 -3.06
CA ASP A 55 9.73 2.60 -3.49
C ASP A 55 10.39 3.15 -4.76
N THR A 56 9.64 3.18 -5.85
CA THR A 56 10.07 3.70 -7.17
C THR A 56 9.30 4.96 -7.57
N THR A 57 8.65 5.62 -6.61
CA THR A 57 7.77 6.78 -6.84
C THR A 57 8.48 7.88 -7.60
N ALA A 58 9.70 8.25 -7.19
CA ALA A 58 10.47 9.32 -7.81
C ALA A 58 10.85 9.00 -9.28
N GLN A 59 10.98 7.72 -9.63
CA GLN A 59 11.39 7.28 -10.96
C GLN A 59 10.19 7.12 -11.89
N GLU A 60 9.07 6.63 -11.39
CA GLU A 60 7.94 6.25 -12.23
C GLU A 60 6.83 7.29 -12.30
N CYS A 61 6.52 7.95 -11.18
CA CYS A 61 5.36 8.82 -11.11
C CYS A 61 5.45 10.13 -11.92
N PRO A 62 6.63 10.74 -12.17
CA PRO A 62 6.72 11.88 -13.09
C PRO A 62 6.15 11.59 -14.48
N THR A 63 6.31 10.36 -14.97
CA THR A 63 5.84 9.94 -16.30
C THR A 63 4.46 9.27 -16.24
N ALA A 64 4.21 8.45 -15.22
CA ALA A 64 2.96 7.69 -15.09
C ALA A 64 1.79 8.53 -14.54
N GLY A 65 2.06 9.66 -13.87
CA GLY A 65 1.03 10.47 -13.21
C GLY A 65 0.44 9.82 -11.95
N CYS A 66 1.14 8.84 -11.37
CA CYS A 66 0.80 8.25 -10.07
C CYS A 66 1.21 9.18 -8.90
N GLN A 67 0.70 8.88 -7.71
CA GLN A 67 1.16 9.49 -6.45
C GLN A 67 2.20 8.62 -5.74
N GLN A 68 2.11 7.29 -5.91
CA GLN A 68 3.07 6.35 -5.35
C GLN A 68 3.28 5.19 -6.31
N ALA A 69 4.51 4.70 -6.36
CA ALA A 69 4.87 3.48 -7.07
C ALA A 69 5.75 2.60 -6.18
N LEU A 70 5.40 1.32 -6.07
CA LEU A 70 6.21 0.29 -5.43
C LEU A 70 6.44 -0.86 -6.39
N VAL A 71 7.61 -1.48 -6.26
CA VAL A 71 7.99 -2.71 -6.95
C VAL A 71 8.37 -3.75 -5.91
N THR A 72 7.84 -4.95 -6.05
CA THR A 72 8.25 -6.17 -5.35
C THR A 72 8.75 -7.16 -6.40
N ASP A 73 9.24 -8.33 -5.98
CA ASP A 73 9.62 -9.37 -6.94
C ASP A 73 8.40 -9.96 -7.67
N THR A 74 7.20 -9.79 -7.12
CA THR A 74 5.94 -10.37 -7.62
C THR A 74 5.11 -9.37 -8.41
N MET A 75 5.15 -8.09 -8.06
CA MET A 75 4.34 -7.09 -8.73
C MET A 75 4.91 -5.67 -8.67
N ARG A 76 4.38 -4.85 -9.57
CA ARG A 76 4.51 -3.40 -9.55
C ARG A 76 3.14 -2.81 -9.26
N VAL A 77 3.08 -1.92 -8.28
CA VAL A 77 1.84 -1.30 -7.81
C VAL A 77 1.93 0.20 -7.95
N LYS A 78 0.91 0.81 -8.56
CA LYS A 78 0.79 2.27 -8.70
C LYS A 78 -0.50 2.74 -8.07
N SER A 79 -0.42 3.71 -7.16
CA SER A 79 -1.59 4.43 -6.67
C SER A 79 -1.72 5.79 -7.35
N PHE A 80 -2.95 6.18 -7.67
CA PHE A 80 -3.26 7.44 -8.31
C PHE A 80 -4.10 8.31 -7.39
N ALA A 81 -4.01 9.63 -7.58
CA ALA A 81 -4.81 10.60 -6.83
C ALA A 81 -6.32 10.38 -6.97
N THR A 82 -6.77 9.80 -8.09
CA THR A 82 -8.19 9.61 -8.38
C THR A 82 -8.46 8.32 -9.14
N VAL A 83 -9.65 7.76 -8.94
CA VAL A 83 -10.16 6.58 -9.66
C VAL A 83 -10.18 6.78 -11.18
N PRO A 84 -10.62 7.93 -11.74
CA PRO A 84 -10.54 8.17 -13.18
C PRO A 84 -9.12 8.13 -13.75
N ARG A 85 -8.11 8.67 -13.05
CA ARG A 85 -6.70 8.62 -13.51
C ARG A 85 -6.17 7.19 -13.56
N ALA A 86 -6.40 6.41 -12.52
CA ALA A 86 -6.05 4.99 -12.50
C ALA A 86 -6.74 4.22 -13.64
N LYS A 87 -8.03 4.50 -13.90
CA LYS A 87 -8.78 3.88 -14.99
C LYS A 87 -8.13 4.15 -16.34
N TRP A 88 -7.83 5.41 -16.65
CA TRP A 88 -7.18 5.78 -17.90
C TRP A 88 -5.82 5.11 -18.09
N TYR A 89 -4.97 5.15 -17.05
CA TYR A 89 -3.66 4.51 -17.08
C TYR A 89 -3.78 3.00 -17.34
N ALA A 90 -4.62 2.31 -16.57
CA ALA A 90 -4.83 0.86 -16.68
C ALA A 90 -5.33 0.45 -18.08
N MET A 91 -6.31 1.16 -18.64
CA MET A 91 -6.85 0.87 -19.97
C MET A 91 -5.78 1.00 -21.06
N SER A 92 -4.95 2.05 -21.00
CA SER A 92 -3.87 2.27 -21.97
C SER A 92 -2.80 1.17 -21.96
N ARG A 93 -2.62 0.49 -20.81
CA ARG A 93 -1.61 -0.55 -20.60
C ARG A 93 -2.18 -1.98 -20.55
N ARG A 94 -3.50 -2.14 -20.62
CA ARG A 94 -4.21 -3.41 -20.43
C ARG A 94 -3.87 -4.08 -19.08
N GLN A 95 -3.77 -3.27 -18.02
CA GLN A 95 -3.41 -3.71 -16.68
C GLN A 95 -4.65 -3.82 -15.76
N PRO A 96 -4.67 -4.76 -14.80
CA PRO A 96 -5.71 -4.81 -13.78
C PRO A 96 -5.74 -3.56 -12.90
N ARG A 97 -6.93 -3.20 -12.41
CA ARG A 97 -7.15 -2.01 -11.57
C ARG A 97 -8.20 -2.27 -10.50
N PHE A 98 -7.96 -1.72 -9.32
CA PHE A 98 -8.87 -1.73 -8.18
C PHE A 98 -8.95 -0.32 -7.60
N ALA A 99 -10.13 0.31 -7.68
CA ALA A 99 -10.33 1.73 -7.35
C ALA A 99 -9.26 2.65 -8.00
N ASN A 100 -8.37 3.24 -7.20
CA ASN A 100 -7.29 4.12 -7.64
C ASN A 100 -5.91 3.41 -7.72
N ILE A 101 -5.88 2.08 -7.60
CA ILE A 101 -4.67 1.24 -7.70
C ILE A 101 -4.62 0.53 -9.06
N VAL A 102 -3.45 0.48 -9.67
CA VAL A 102 -3.13 -0.35 -10.84
C VAL A 102 -2.01 -1.31 -10.46
N VAL A 103 -2.14 -2.56 -10.89
CA VAL A 103 -1.13 -3.60 -10.64
C VAL A 103 -0.61 -4.18 -11.94
N GLU A 104 0.65 -4.56 -11.94
CA GLU A 104 1.33 -5.27 -13.02
C GLU A 104 2.15 -6.41 -12.41
N PHE A 105 1.92 -7.64 -12.85
CA PHE A 105 2.64 -8.80 -12.32
C PHE A 105 3.99 -8.97 -12.99
N ALA A 106 5.02 -9.24 -12.19
CA ALA A 106 6.34 -9.57 -12.69
C ALA A 106 6.41 -11.07 -13.07
N PRO A 107 7.03 -11.44 -14.20
CA PRO A 107 7.40 -12.82 -14.47
C PRO A 107 8.31 -13.37 -13.36
N PRO A 108 8.26 -14.69 -13.04
CA PRO A 108 7.66 -15.78 -13.81
C PRO A 108 6.28 -16.24 -13.31
N LEU A 109 5.44 -15.35 -12.75
CA LEU A 109 4.11 -15.74 -12.28
C LEU A 109 3.26 -16.36 -13.40
N THR A 110 2.71 -17.55 -13.12
CA THR A 110 1.75 -18.22 -13.98
C THR A 110 0.39 -17.49 -13.96
N PRO A 111 -0.46 -17.65 -14.99
CA PRO A 111 -1.79 -17.05 -14.99
C PRO A 111 -2.62 -17.39 -13.75
N ALA A 112 -2.57 -18.64 -13.26
CA ALA A 112 -3.29 -19.06 -12.06
C ALA A 112 -2.78 -18.35 -10.79
N GLN A 113 -1.48 -18.07 -10.70
CA GLN A 113 -0.93 -17.28 -9.60
C GLN A 113 -1.38 -15.82 -9.68
N CYS A 114 -1.36 -15.23 -10.88
CA CYS A 114 -1.90 -13.88 -11.13
C CYS A 114 -3.37 -13.80 -10.70
N ASP A 115 -4.21 -14.77 -11.08
CA ASP A 115 -5.62 -14.84 -10.69
C ASP A 115 -5.80 -14.93 -9.17
N GLY A 116 -4.94 -15.71 -8.48
CA GLY A 116 -4.93 -15.80 -7.02
C GLY A 116 -4.60 -14.47 -6.34
N TYR A 117 -3.65 -13.70 -6.89
CA TYR A 117 -3.37 -12.34 -6.44
C TYR A 117 -4.58 -11.43 -6.66
N LEU A 118 -5.14 -11.41 -7.87
CA LEU A 118 -6.29 -10.57 -8.20
C LEU A 118 -7.50 -10.85 -7.30
N ALA A 119 -7.78 -12.12 -7.02
CA ALA A 119 -8.86 -12.51 -6.11
C ALA A 119 -8.61 -12.04 -4.67
N THR A 120 -7.35 -12.06 -4.21
CA THR A 120 -7.00 -11.57 -2.89
C THR A 120 -7.11 -10.05 -2.80
N ILE A 121 -6.60 -9.32 -3.79
CA ILE A 121 -6.70 -7.86 -3.86
C ILE A 121 -8.18 -7.42 -3.90
N ALA A 122 -9.02 -8.11 -4.66
CA ALA A 122 -10.46 -7.83 -4.74
C ALA A 122 -11.19 -8.00 -3.40
N ARG A 123 -10.69 -8.85 -2.49
CA ARG A 123 -11.24 -9.01 -1.14
C ARG A 123 -10.73 -7.96 -0.15
N LEU A 124 -9.53 -7.43 -0.39
CA LEU A 124 -8.88 -6.46 0.49
C LEU A 124 -9.36 -5.03 0.27
N LEU A 125 -9.75 -4.71 -0.97
CA LEU A 125 -10.14 -3.37 -1.35
C LEU A 125 -11.67 -3.23 -1.39
N PRO A 126 -12.23 -2.11 -0.90
CA PRO A 126 -13.68 -1.87 -0.86
C PRO A 126 -14.32 -1.70 -2.24
#